data_AF-A0A257SMP3-F1
#
_entry.id   AF-A0A257SMP3-F1
#
_cell.length_a   1.000
_cell.length_b   1.000
_cell.length_c   1.000
_cell.angle_alpha   90.00
_cell.angle_beta   90.00
_cell.angle_gamma   90.00
#
_symmetry.space_group_name_H-M   'P 1'
#
loop_
_entity.id
_entity.type
_entity.pdbx_description
1 polymer ?
#
loop_
_entity_poly.entity_id
_entity_poly.type
_entity_poly.pdbx_seq_one_letter_code
_entity_poly.pdbx_strand_id
1 'polypeptide(L)'
;PLSLEKRTFAHPLQPFSLEYLLGKPGLRTWAREWYPSPHSAAEDTALPNPVEPAPRSIRELLEFFRRPARAFYRQRLRTDFNEEDLAEEDDEPFTLNSLETYHLLEDLLSAAERNGPDRIAERVRAQRRSGRYPLAGMAARTATALLDDVTPVLTAWRGVSAEWTAAPQRRAITHAHGQVLLEDWLPALHQNNAGDLACIQLRASRLLNKDSKKPEGDKLAALWLQQLLASAVGLRCGGIVVGRDGLIRAAPLQLDAIAALDDLLDLWQEGLCQPLPVTLKTALVSLQGKNPALIYDGSDRLPGEVQKDLSLFRDYPDFATLSSARIGSRQRGFADYAEALYRPFANWLETLEWRAHP
;
A
#
# COMPACT_ATOMS: atom_id res chain seq x y z
N PRO A 1 -3.24 41.97 -60.85
CA PRO A 1 -3.68 41.09 -59.75
C PRO A 1 -2.50 40.69 -58.85
N LEU A 2 -2.36 41.32 -57.68
CA LEU A 2 -1.44 40.84 -56.64
C LEU A 2 -1.96 39.49 -56.15
N SER A 3 -1.14 38.43 -56.19
CA SER A 3 -1.57 37.08 -55.80
C SER A 3 -2.00 37.05 -54.33
N LEU A 4 -3.12 36.35 -54.05
CA LEU A 4 -3.70 36.17 -52.71
C LEU A 4 -2.64 35.68 -51.71
N GLU A 5 -1.76 34.79 -52.16
CA GLU A 5 -0.62 34.25 -51.39
C GLU A 5 0.30 35.33 -50.80
N LYS A 6 0.47 36.48 -51.47
CA LYS A 6 1.32 37.59 -50.97
C LYS A 6 0.63 38.44 -49.89
N ARG A 7 -0.64 38.20 -49.59
CA ARG A 7 -1.44 38.91 -48.58
C ARG A 7 -1.98 37.98 -47.48
N THR A 8 -1.88 36.67 -47.67
CA THR A 8 -2.21 35.68 -46.66
C THR A 8 -1.02 35.50 -45.72
N PHE A 9 -1.26 35.65 -44.42
CA PHE A 9 -0.26 35.42 -43.39
C PHE A 9 -0.69 34.25 -42.51
N ALA A 10 0.05 33.14 -42.56
CA ALA A 10 -0.25 31.95 -41.78
C ALA A 10 0.42 32.04 -40.40
N HIS A 11 -0.39 31.96 -39.35
CA HIS A 11 0.06 31.96 -37.97
C HIS A 11 0.16 30.52 -37.42
N PRO A 12 1.17 30.22 -36.58
CA PRO A 12 1.17 29.00 -35.78
C PRO A 12 -0.10 28.90 -34.92
N LEU A 13 -0.61 27.67 -34.78
CA LEU A 13 -1.82 27.38 -34.02
C LEU A 13 -1.69 27.71 -32.51
N GLN A 14 -0.50 27.50 -31.95
CA GLN A 14 -0.22 27.70 -30.53
C GLN A 14 0.44 29.08 -30.29
N PRO A 15 0.00 29.86 -29.29
CA PRO A 15 0.54 31.18 -29.01
C PRO A 15 2.00 31.17 -28.51
N PHE A 16 2.47 30.03 -27.97
CA PHE A 16 3.84 29.79 -27.52
C PHE A 16 4.73 29.08 -28.55
N SER A 17 4.33 29.09 -29.83
CA SER A 17 5.17 28.53 -30.88
C SER A 17 6.54 29.22 -30.89
N LEU A 18 7.62 28.42 -30.87
CA LEU A 18 9.00 28.93 -30.99
C LEU A 18 9.19 29.77 -32.26
N GLU A 19 8.35 29.61 -33.28
CA GLU A 19 8.39 30.40 -34.50
C GLU A 19 8.18 31.91 -34.26
N TYR A 20 7.45 32.29 -33.20
CA TYR A 20 7.30 33.69 -32.78
C TYR A 20 8.58 34.27 -32.15
N LEU A 21 9.51 33.41 -31.72
CA LEU A 21 10.78 33.76 -31.05
C LEU A 21 11.99 33.66 -31.98
N LEU A 22 11.96 32.74 -32.95
CA LEU A 22 13.03 32.51 -33.93
C LEU A 22 13.13 33.62 -35.01
N GLY A 23 12.42 34.73 -34.85
CA GLY A 23 12.59 35.93 -35.68
C GLY A 23 12.11 35.79 -37.13
N LYS A 24 11.20 34.86 -37.43
CA LYS A 24 10.62 34.73 -38.78
C LYS A 24 9.94 36.06 -39.20
N PRO A 25 10.14 36.53 -40.45
CA PRO A 25 9.55 37.79 -40.92
C PRO A 25 8.02 37.80 -40.77
N GLY A 26 7.50 38.78 -40.04
CA GLY A 26 6.05 38.94 -39.78
C GLY A 26 5.50 38.16 -38.58
N LEU A 27 6.24 37.22 -38.00
CA LEU A 27 5.86 36.51 -36.78
C LEU A 27 6.59 37.12 -35.58
N ARG A 28 5.83 37.81 -34.72
CA ARG A 28 6.32 38.40 -33.47
C ARG A 28 5.27 38.28 -32.38
N THR A 29 5.69 38.03 -31.14
CA THR A 29 4.83 38.05 -29.95
C THR A 29 5.32 39.10 -28.96
N TRP A 30 4.38 39.88 -28.41
CA TRP A 30 4.65 40.83 -27.32
C TRP A 30 4.24 40.29 -25.94
N ALA A 31 3.60 39.13 -25.90
CA ALA A 31 3.18 38.45 -24.69
C ALA A 31 4.41 37.80 -24.04
N ARG A 32 4.95 38.49 -23.03
CA ARG A 32 6.20 38.12 -22.33
C ARG A 32 6.07 36.78 -21.60
N GLU A 33 4.85 36.39 -21.22
CA GLU A 33 4.55 35.12 -20.59
C GLU A 33 4.87 33.89 -21.45
N TRP A 34 4.92 34.02 -22.78
CA TRP A 34 5.24 32.90 -23.69
C TRP A 34 6.73 32.76 -24.00
N TYR A 35 7.55 33.67 -23.50
CA TYR A 35 8.99 33.50 -23.61
C TYR A 35 9.37 32.39 -22.64
N PRO A 36 10.13 31.37 -23.08
CA PRO A 36 10.68 30.39 -22.16
C PRO A 36 11.55 31.19 -21.19
N SER A 37 11.06 31.37 -19.96
CA SER A 37 11.91 31.86 -18.90
C SER A 37 13.03 30.83 -18.75
N PRO A 38 14.30 31.24 -18.60
CA PRO A 38 15.35 30.35 -18.16
C PRO A 38 15.04 29.97 -16.70
N HIS A 39 13.97 29.21 -16.47
CA HIS A 39 13.87 28.39 -15.28
C HIS A 39 14.96 27.36 -15.49
N SER A 40 16.11 27.63 -14.87
CA SER A 40 17.04 26.58 -14.46
C SER A 40 16.17 25.48 -13.90
N ALA A 41 16.14 24.33 -14.59
CA ALA A 41 15.52 23.13 -14.05
C ALA A 41 16.03 23.01 -12.62
N ALA A 42 15.13 23.11 -11.64
CA ALA A 42 15.53 22.94 -10.26
C ALA A 42 16.25 21.59 -10.20
N GLU A 43 17.52 21.59 -9.78
CA GLU A 43 18.23 20.33 -9.60
C GLU A 43 17.41 19.51 -8.60
N ASP A 44 17.00 18.31 -9.00
CA ASP A 44 16.17 17.41 -8.21
C ASP A 44 17.06 16.78 -7.11
N THR A 45 17.49 17.63 -6.18
CA THR A 45 18.41 17.27 -5.10
C THR A 45 17.63 16.68 -3.93
N ALA A 46 18.12 15.56 -3.40
CA ALA A 46 17.58 14.95 -2.19
C ALA A 46 17.50 15.99 -1.05
N LEU A 47 16.39 15.95 -0.30
CA LEU A 47 16.24 16.78 0.89
C LEU A 47 17.25 16.36 1.96
N PRO A 48 17.71 17.29 2.81
CA PRO A 48 18.48 16.93 3.98
C PRO A 48 17.63 16.06 4.92
N ASN A 49 18.31 15.24 5.72
CA ASN A 49 17.65 14.46 6.76
C ASN A 49 16.87 15.39 7.72
N PRO A 50 15.77 14.92 8.33
CA PRO A 50 15.02 15.70 9.31
C PRO A 50 15.90 16.15 10.49
N VAL A 51 15.80 17.42 10.88
CA VAL A 51 16.67 18.00 11.92
C VAL A 51 16.45 17.37 13.30
N GLU A 52 15.23 16.88 13.59
CA GLU A 52 14.89 16.23 14.85
C GLU A 52 14.15 14.90 14.61
N PRO A 53 14.52 13.81 15.32
CA PRO A 53 13.81 12.55 15.25
C PRO A 53 12.46 12.66 15.97
N ALA A 54 11.41 13.01 15.22
CA ALA A 54 10.05 12.91 15.71
C ALA A 54 9.66 11.43 15.88
N PRO A 55 8.93 11.06 16.94
CA PRO A 55 8.37 9.72 17.08
C PRO A 55 7.52 9.34 15.87
N ARG A 56 7.77 8.16 15.31
CA ARG A 56 7.03 7.60 14.18
C ARG A 56 6.34 6.31 14.58
N SER A 57 5.20 6.07 13.96
CA SER A 57 4.32 4.94 14.24
C SER A 57 4.63 3.71 13.38
N ILE A 58 4.16 2.54 13.83
CA ILE A 58 4.21 1.29 13.06
C ILE A 58 3.40 1.42 11.77
N ARG A 59 2.33 2.23 11.79
CA ARG A 59 1.51 2.52 10.60
C ARG A 59 2.32 3.22 9.52
N GLU A 60 3.10 4.23 9.90
CA GLU A 60 3.95 4.96 8.96
C GLU A 60 5.07 4.07 8.42
N LEU A 61 5.64 3.18 9.26
CA LEU A 61 6.61 2.18 8.80
C LEU A 61 5.99 1.20 7.80
N LEU A 62 4.77 0.71 8.05
CA LEU A 62 4.05 -0.17 7.13
C LEU A 62 3.70 0.52 5.81
N GLU A 63 3.36 1.81 5.86
CA GLU A 63 3.13 2.61 4.65
C GLU A 63 4.41 2.75 3.83
N PHE A 64 5.52 3.13 4.47
CA PHE A 64 6.84 3.16 3.84
C PHE A 64 7.19 1.82 3.21
N PHE A 65 7.08 0.74 3.98
CA PHE A 65 7.39 -0.60 3.50
C PHE A 65 6.54 -0.98 2.28
N ARG A 66 5.26 -0.63 2.22
CA ARG A 66 4.42 -0.94 1.07
C ARG A 66 4.68 -0.04 -0.12
N ARG A 67 4.83 1.26 0.12
CA ARG A 67 4.86 2.32 -0.90
C ARG A 67 5.84 3.44 -0.49
N PRO A 68 7.15 3.22 -0.67
CA PRO A 68 8.17 4.19 -0.27
C PRO A 68 7.99 5.60 -0.85
N ALA A 69 7.68 5.70 -2.15
CA ALA A 69 7.43 7.00 -2.79
C ALA A 69 6.25 7.74 -2.14
N ARG A 70 5.11 7.08 -1.93
CA ARG A 70 3.95 7.68 -1.22
C ARG A 70 4.30 8.11 0.20
N ALA A 71 5.08 7.30 0.91
CA ALA A 71 5.52 7.63 2.26
C ALA A 71 6.38 8.90 2.31
N PHE A 72 7.26 9.13 1.31
CA PHE A 72 7.98 10.40 1.19
C PHE A 72 7.01 11.59 1.18
N TYR A 73 6.04 11.62 0.26
CA TYR A 73 5.10 12.74 0.15
C TYR A 73 4.26 12.93 1.42
N ARG A 74 3.69 11.87 1.97
CA ARG A 74 2.78 11.99 3.12
C ARG A 74 3.50 12.25 4.43
N GLN A 75 4.67 11.67 4.62
CA GLN A 75 5.39 11.74 5.90
C GLN A 75 6.43 12.86 5.93
N ARG A 76 7.09 13.18 4.81
CA ARG A 76 8.09 14.25 4.71
C ARG A 76 7.49 15.58 4.26
N LEU A 77 6.67 15.55 3.22
CA LEU A 77 6.11 16.77 2.60
C LEU A 77 4.70 17.10 3.10
N ARG A 78 4.05 16.18 3.83
CA ARG A 78 2.66 16.30 4.28
C ARG A 78 1.69 16.56 3.11
N THR A 79 1.96 15.93 1.97
CA THR A 79 1.16 16.01 0.76
C THR A 79 0.45 14.68 0.53
N ASP A 80 -0.87 14.72 0.33
CA ASP A 80 -1.65 13.59 -0.16
C ASP A 80 -2.17 13.94 -1.56
N PHE A 81 -1.80 13.15 -2.57
CA PHE A 81 -2.26 13.40 -3.94
C PHE A 81 -3.65 12.84 -4.22
N ASN A 82 -4.12 11.91 -3.38
CA ASN A 82 -5.36 11.17 -3.60
C ASN A 82 -6.54 11.81 -2.86
N GLU A 83 -6.63 13.15 -2.85
CA GLU A 83 -7.89 13.82 -2.52
C GLU A 83 -8.88 13.53 -3.65
N GLU A 84 -9.60 12.42 -3.52
CA GLU A 84 -10.76 12.14 -4.36
C GLU A 84 -11.88 13.09 -3.95
N ASP A 85 -12.34 13.91 -4.89
CA ASP A 85 -13.70 14.44 -4.83
C ASP A 85 -14.62 13.21 -4.88
N LEU A 86 -15.07 12.77 -3.70
CA LEU A 86 -16.15 11.80 -3.60
C LEU A 86 -17.35 12.42 -4.31
N ALA A 87 -17.60 12.00 -5.55
CA ALA A 87 -18.83 12.33 -6.23
C ALA A 87 -19.97 11.86 -5.31
N GLU A 88 -20.79 12.80 -4.85
CA GLU A 88 -21.98 12.45 -4.09
C GLU A 88 -22.84 11.57 -5.00
N GLU A 89 -23.00 10.30 -4.61
CA GLU A 89 -23.93 9.39 -5.28
C GLU A 89 -25.34 9.86 -4.94
N ASP A 90 -26.00 10.47 -5.93
CA ASP A 90 -27.39 10.96 -5.81
C ASP A 90 -28.42 9.80 -5.89
N ASP A 91 -27.97 8.61 -6.30
CA ASP A 91 -28.80 7.42 -6.49
C ASP A 91 -28.70 6.43 -5.33
N GLU A 92 -29.83 5.82 -4.98
CA GLU A 92 -29.86 4.71 -4.02
C GLU A 92 -29.16 3.45 -4.58
N PRO A 93 -28.37 2.72 -3.76
CA PRO A 93 -27.60 1.58 -4.26
C PRO A 93 -28.51 0.37 -4.56
N PHE A 94 -28.55 -0.06 -5.82
CA PHE A 94 -29.22 -1.31 -6.23
C PHE A 94 -28.36 -2.55 -5.96
N THR A 95 -27.04 -2.39 -5.97
CA THR A 95 -26.05 -3.44 -5.73
C THR A 95 -24.87 -2.85 -4.99
N LEU A 96 -24.17 -3.67 -4.21
CA LEU A 96 -22.91 -3.24 -3.59
C LEU A 96 -21.75 -3.37 -4.56
N ASN A 97 -20.93 -2.34 -4.64
CA ASN A 97 -19.64 -2.43 -5.30
C ASN A 97 -18.63 -3.21 -4.42
N SER A 98 -17.44 -3.46 -4.98
CA SER A 98 -16.41 -4.27 -4.29
C SER A 98 -15.87 -3.62 -3.02
N LEU A 99 -15.79 -2.29 -2.97
CA LEU A 99 -15.28 -1.54 -1.83
C LEU A 99 -16.32 -1.49 -0.69
N GLU A 100 -17.58 -1.24 -1.01
CA GLU A 100 -18.69 -1.26 -0.06
C GLU A 100 -18.84 -2.64 0.58
N THR A 101 -18.79 -3.70 -0.25
CA THR A 101 -18.80 -5.09 0.20
C THR A 101 -17.64 -5.36 1.15
N TYR A 102 -16.42 -4.91 0.80
CA TYR A 102 -15.25 -5.03 1.67
C TYR A 102 -15.46 -4.34 3.01
N HIS A 103 -15.99 -3.11 3.03
CA HIS A 103 -16.25 -2.39 4.28
C HIS A 103 -17.32 -3.04 5.15
N LEU A 104 -18.37 -3.65 4.56
CA LEU A 104 -19.35 -4.41 5.33
C LEU A 104 -18.74 -5.67 5.95
N LEU A 105 -17.94 -6.41 5.18
CA LEU A 105 -17.25 -7.61 5.67
C LEU A 105 -16.25 -7.26 6.78
N GLU A 106 -15.45 -6.21 6.61
CA GLU A 106 -14.46 -5.80 7.61
C GLU A 106 -15.13 -5.40 8.94
N ASP A 107 -16.31 -4.76 8.88
CA ASP A 107 -17.10 -4.43 10.06
C ASP A 107 -17.69 -5.68 10.74
N LEU A 108 -18.12 -6.69 9.96
CA LEU A 108 -18.56 -7.98 10.53
C LEU A 108 -17.41 -8.69 11.24
N LEU A 109 -16.24 -8.77 10.61
CA LEU A 109 -15.05 -9.43 11.18
C LEU A 109 -14.55 -8.69 12.43
N SER A 110 -14.53 -7.36 12.41
CA SER A 110 -14.20 -6.55 13.60
C SER A 110 -15.17 -6.79 14.75
N ALA A 111 -16.47 -6.99 14.45
CA ALA A 111 -17.45 -7.34 15.47
C ALA A 111 -17.25 -8.76 16.01
N ALA A 112 -16.88 -9.72 15.16
CA ALA A 112 -16.57 -11.09 15.55
C ALA A 112 -15.34 -11.18 16.47
N GLU A 113 -14.32 -10.37 16.20
CA GLU A 113 -13.10 -10.30 17.01
C GLU A 113 -13.41 -9.76 18.43
N ARG A 114 -14.27 -8.75 18.54
CA ARG A 114 -14.59 -8.11 19.84
C ARG A 114 -15.64 -8.87 20.66
N ASN A 115 -16.69 -9.37 20.00
CA ASN A 115 -17.88 -9.89 20.68
C ASN A 115 -18.07 -11.41 20.50
N GLY A 116 -17.15 -12.05 19.78
CA GLY A 116 -17.28 -13.44 19.36
C GLY A 116 -18.09 -13.61 18.06
N PRO A 117 -17.84 -14.70 17.31
CA PRO A 117 -18.46 -14.96 16.00
C PRO A 117 -19.97 -15.27 16.07
N ASP A 118 -20.51 -15.57 17.25
CA ASP A 118 -21.91 -16.03 17.38
C ASP A 118 -22.94 -14.89 17.29
N ARG A 119 -22.51 -13.64 17.48
CA ARG A 119 -23.38 -12.45 17.38
C ARG A 119 -23.42 -11.83 15.97
N ILE A 120 -22.84 -12.49 14.97
CA ILE A 120 -22.72 -11.92 13.62
C ILE A 120 -24.07 -11.68 12.97
N ALA A 121 -25.05 -12.57 13.18
CA ALA A 121 -26.40 -12.37 12.66
C ALA A 121 -27.06 -11.07 13.19
N GLU A 122 -26.80 -10.71 14.44
CA GLU A 122 -27.29 -9.45 15.02
C GLU A 122 -26.59 -8.24 14.40
N ARG A 123 -25.28 -8.34 14.15
CA ARG A 123 -24.51 -7.29 13.48
C ARG A 123 -25.01 -7.06 12.06
N VAL A 124 -25.30 -8.11 11.29
CA VAL A 124 -25.90 -7.98 9.95
C VAL A 124 -27.26 -7.27 10.02
N ARG A 125 -28.12 -7.61 11.00
CA ARG A 125 -29.39 -6.88 11.18
C ARG A 125 -29.16 -5.40 11.51
N ALA A 126 -28.13 -5.07 12.27
CA ALA A 126 -27.77 -3.68 12.56
C ALA A 126 -27.26 -2.95 11.32
N GLN A 127 -26.37 -3.56 10.53
CA GLN A 127 -25.87 -2.97 9.29
C GLN A 127 -27.01 -2.71 8.29
N ARG A 128 -28.00 -3.61 8.18
CA ARG A 128 -29.18 -3.40 7.33
C ARG A 128 -30.00 -2.16 7.69
N ARG A 129 -29.93 -1.68 8.95
CA ARG A 129 -30.60 -0.44 9.39
C ARG A 129 -29.77 0.82 9.16
N SER A 130 -28.56 0.70 8.61
CA SER A 130 -27.66 1.83 8.36
C SER A 130 -27.86 2.53 7.01
N GLY A 131 -28.78 2.03 6.17
CA GLY A 131 -28.97 2.55 4.80
C GLY A 131 -27.95 2.03 3.78
N ARG A 132 -26.91 1.30 4.21
CA ARG A 132 -25.83 0.77 3.33
C ARG A 132 -26.19 -0.46 2.49
N TYR A 133 -27.43 -0.93 2.53
CA TYR A 133 -27.87 -2.14 1.81
C TYR A 133 -28.86 -1.74 0.71
N PRO A 134 -28.92 -2.50 -0.39
CA PRO A 134 -29.98 -2.32 -1.38
C PRO A 134 -31.37 -2.46 -0.76
N LEU A 135 -32.37 -1.79 -1.35
CA LEU A 135 -33.72 -1.76 -0.78
C LEU A 135 -34.47 -3.10 -0.86
N ALA A 136 -35.50 -3.20 -0.01
CA ALA A 136 -36.51 -4.26 0.00
C ALA A 136 -35.93 -5.70 -0.01
N GLY A 137 -36.42 -6.56 -0.92
CA GLY A 137 -36.00 -7.97 -1.00
C GLY A 137 -34.53 -8.16 -1.37
N MET A 138 -33.90 -7.17 -2.03
CA MET A 138 -32.48 -7.22 -2.37
C MET A 138 -31.59 -7.07 -1.14
N ALA A 139 -32.04 -6.33 -0.11
CA ALA A 139 -31.36 -6.26 1.18
C ALA A 139 -31.14 -7.65 1.80
N ALA A 140 -32.18 -8.49 1.74
CA ALA A 140 -32.14 -9.84 2.32
C ALA A 140 -31.17 -10.75 1.55
N ARG A 141 -31.21 -10.71 0.21
CA ARG A 141 -30.29 -11.47 -0.64
C ARG A 141 -28.83 -11.05 -0.42
N THR A 142 -28.58 -9.75 -0.35
CA THR A 142 -27.24 -9.19 -0.08
C THR A 142 -26.73 -9.60 1.29
N ALA A 143 -27.61 -9.59 2.31
CA ALA A 143 -27.27 -10.06 3.65
C ALA A 143 -26.95 -11.56 3.69
N THR A 144 -27.72 -12.40 2.98
CA THR A 144 -27.41 -13.82 2.86
C THR A 144 -26.07 -14.04 2.18
N ALA A 145 -25.81 -13.37 1.05
CA ALA A 145 -24.54 -13.48 0.35
C ALA A 145 -23.34 -13.05 1.20
N LEU A 146 -23.46 -11.97 1.97
CA LEU A 146 -22.42 -11.53 2.92
C LEU A 146 -22.18 -12.55 4.04
N LEU A 147 -23.25 -13.17 4.55
CA LEU A 147 -23.15 -14.22 5.55
C LEU A 147 -22.47 -15.46 4.98
N ASP A 148 -22.82 -15.87 3.77
CA ASP A 148 -22.19 -17.00 3.07
C ASP A 148 -20.70 -16.72 2.85
N ASP A 149 -20.34 -15.51 2.40
CA ASP A 149 -18.96 -15.06 2.18
C ASP A 149 -18.11 -15.07 3.46
N VAL A 150 -18.68 -14.66 4.60
CA VAL A 150 -17.94 -14.53 5.87
C VAL A 150 -17.91 -15.84 6.66
N THR A 151 -18.84 -16.76 6.42
CA THR A 151 -19.00 -18.01 7.20
C THR A 151 -17.72 -18.85 7.27
N PRO A 152 -16.98 -19.09 6.17
CA PRO A 152 -15.72 -19.85 6.23
C PRO A 152 -14.68 -19.18 7.13
N VAL A 153 -14.58 -17.85 7.05
CA VAL A 153 -13.66 -17.04 7.86
C VAL A 153 -14.01 -17.13 9.34
N LEU A 154 -15.30 -17.00 9.69
CA LEU A 154 -15.77 -17.11 11.07
C LEU A 154 -15.57 -18.52 11.63
N THR A 155 -15.71 -19.54 10.80
CA THR A 155 -15.49 -20.93 11.21
C THR A 155 -14.01 -21.16 11.55
N ALA A 156 -13.10 -20.68 10.69
CA ALA A 156 -11.67 -20.71 10.98
C ALA A 156 -11.32 -19.86 12.20
N TRP A 157 -11.93 -18.67 12.34
CA TRP A 157 -11.76 -17.80 13.50
C TRP A 157 -12.18 -18.47 14.80
N ARG A 158 -13.31 -19.19 14.84
CA ARG A 158 -13.74 -19.96 16.03
C ARG A 158 -12.64 -20.92 16.49
N GLY A 159 -12.06 -21.68 15.57
CA GLY A 159 -10.97 -22.60 15.87
C GLY A 159 -9.73 -21.90 16.42
N VAL A 160 -9.33 -20.80 15.78
CA VAL A 160 -8.19 -19.98 16.25
C VAL A 160 -8.47 -19.37 17.63
N SER A 161 -9.64 -18.77 17.85
CA SER A 161 -10.01 -18.15 19.12
C SER A 161 -10.20 -19.13 20.28
N ALA A 162 -10.43 -20.41 19.99
CA ALA A 162 -10.49 -21.46 21.00
C ALA A 162 -9.09 -21.90 21.48
N GLU A 163 -8.09 -21.80 20.61
CA GLU A 163 -6.70 -22.16 20.90
C GLU A 163 -5.89 -20.96 21.41
N TRP A 164 -6.17 -19.76 20.89
CA TRP A 164 -5.40 -18.54 21.10
C TRP A 164 -6.25 -17.49 21.80
N THR A 165 -5.79 -17.02 22.96
CA THR A 165 -6.45 -15.99 23.76
C THR A 165 -5.65 -14.70 23.74
N ALA A 166 -6.30 -13.55 23.79
CA ALA A 166 -5.60 -12.26 23.79
C ALA A 166 -4.65 -12.17 25.01
N ALA A 167 -3.39 -11.83 24.77
CA ALA A 167 -2.42 -11.64 25.82
C ALA A 167 -2.83 -10.43 26.69
N PRO A 168 -2.71 -10.51 28.02
CA PRO A 168 -3.28 -9.52 28.94
C PRO A 168 -2.57 -8.15 28.87
N GLN A 169 -1.33 -8.12 28.41
CA GLN A 169 -0.52 -6.92 28.38
C GLN A 169 -0.12 -6.56 26.96
N ARG A 170 -0.36 -5.29 26.60
CA ARG A 170 0.25 -4.71 25.40
C ARG A 170 1.74 -4.53 25.60
N ARG A 171 2.46 -4.46 24.49
CA ARG A 171 3.90 -4.29 24.43
C ARG A 171 4.19 -3.00 23.68
N ALA A 172 4.92 -2.09 24.30
CA ALA A 172 5.41 -0.90 23.63
C ALA A 172 6.67 -1.27 22.84
N ILE A 173 6.90 -0.56 21.74
CA ILE A 173 8.17 -0.56 21.03
C ILE A 173 8.71 0.86 21.05
N THR A 174 9.99 0.98 21.41
CA THR A 174 10.76 2.21 21.32
C THR A 174 12.12 1.81 20.79
N HIS A 175 12.39 2.18 19.54
CA HIS A 175 13.62 1.81 18.85
C HIS A 175 14.13 3.00 18.05
N ALA A 176 15.35 3.43 18.34
CA ALA A 176 15.98 4.56 17.68
C ALA A 176 17.18 4.07 16.87
N HIS A 177 17.22 4.40 15.58
CA HIS A 177 18.34 4.12 14.70
C HIS A 177 18.51 5.28 13.71
N GLY A 178 19.74 5.74 13.52
CA GLY A 178 20.02 6.95 12.74
C GLY A 178 19.23 8.17 13.28
N GLN A 179 18.46 8.81 12.41
CA GLN A 179 17.57 9.94 12.75
C GLN A 179 16.09 9.54 12.77
N VAL A 180 15.80 8.24 12.93
CA VAL A 180 14.45 7.70 12.99
C VAL A 180 14.20 7.13 14.38
N LEU A 181 13.16 7.62 15.05
CA LEU A 181 12.63 7.08 16.28
C LEU A 181 11.31 6.38 15.99
N LEU A 182 11.28 5.05 16.09
CA LEU A 182 10.06 4.26 16.06
C LEU A 182 9.53 4.14 17.49
N GLU A 183 8.35 4.70 17.75
CA GLU A 183 7.70 4.64 19.05
C GLU A 183 6.19 4.41 18.87
N ASP A 184 5.71 3.25 19.33
CA ASP A 184 4.30 2.87 19.21
C ASP A 184 3.96 1.70 20.15
N TRP A 185 2.72 1.24 20.10
CA TRP A 185 2.27 0.00 20.72
C TRP A 185 2.14 -1.10 19.68
N LEU A 186 2.71 -2.27 19.96
CA LEU A 186 2.45 -3.46 19.16
C LEU A 186 0.94 -3.78 19.17
N PRO A 187 0.37 -4.20 18.03
CA PRO A 187 -0.97 -4.77 18.02
C PRO A 187 -1.10 -5.95 18.99
N ALA A 188 -2.33 -6.27 19.39
CA ALA A 188 -2.59 -7.31 20.38
C ALA A 188 -1.94 -8.65 19.97
N LEU A 189 -1.11 -9.17 20.86
CA LEU A 189 -0.57 -10.51 20.77
C LEU A 189 -1.57 -11.49 21.37
N HIS A 190 -1.49 -12.74 20.95
CA HIS A 190 -2.30 -13.83 21.48
C HIS A 190 -1.39 -14.91 22.03
N GLN A 191 -1.86 -15.60 23.06
CA GLN A 191 -1.16 -16.68 23.74
C GLN A 191 -2.00 -17.97 23.70
N ASN A 192 -1.34 -19.10 23.42
CA ASN A 192 -1.96 -20.42 23.52
C ASN A 192 -1.73 -21.05 24.92
N ASN A 193 -2.33 -22.22 25.17
CA ASN A 193 -2.17 -22.93 26.44
C ASN A 193 -0.72 -23.43 26.70
N ALA A 194 0.11 -23.55 25.66
CA ALA A 194 1.53 -23.90 25.79
C ALA A 194 2.40 -22.69 26.17
N GLY A 195 1.83 -21.48 26.17
CA GLY A 195 2.53 -20.24 26.46
C GLY A 195 3.17 -19.57 25.24
N ASP A 196 3.03 -20.13 24.05
CA ASP A 196 3.53 -19.55 22.80
C ASP A 196 2.77 -18.27 22.46
N LEU A 197 3.46 -17.32 21.83
CA LEU A 197 2.87 -16.07 21.37
C LEU A 197 2.64 -16.06 19.86
N ALA A 198 1.57 -15.42 19.42
CA ALA A 198 1.29 -15.20 18.01
C ALA A 198 0.71 -13.81 17.73
N CYS A 199 1.12 -13.25 16.59
CA CYS A 199 0.45 -12.13 15.95
C CYS A 199 -0.72 -12.68 15.12
N ILE A 200 -1.96 -12.37 15.52
CA ILE A 200 -3.16 -12.90 14.86
C ILE A 200 -3.92 -11.77 14.16
N GLN A 201 -4.29 -11.98 12.89
CA GLN A 201 -4.96 -10.99 12.06
C GLN A 201 -6.18 -11.61 11.35
N LEU A 202 -7.33 -10.96 11.49
CA LEU A 202 -8.55 -11.28 10.75
C LEU A 202 -8.70 -10.27 9.59
N ARG A 203 -9.03 -10.74 8.38
CA ARG A 203 -9.08 -9.89 7.17
C ARG A 203 -10.30 -10.19 6.31
N ALA A 204 -10.99 -9.16 5.82
CA ALA A 204 -12.05 -9.33 4.81
C ALA A 204 -11.50 -9.66 3.42
N SER A 205 -10.21 -9.41 3.18
CA SER A 205 -9.55 -9.70 1.91
C SER A 205 -9.30 -11.20 1.74
N ARG A 206 -9.29 -11.62 0.47
CA ARG A 206 -8.73 -12.92 0.07
C ARG A 206 -7.22 -12.88 0.28
N LEU A 207 -6.60 -13.93 0.79
CA LEU A 207 -5.17 -14.01 1.03
C LEU A 207 -4.44 -14.80 -0.05
N LEU A 208 -5.15 -15.70 -0.75
CA LEU A 208 -4.55 -16.60 -1.73
C LEU A 208 -4.75 -16.06 -3.14
N ASN A 209 -3.69 -16.16 -3.94
CA ASN A 209 -3.76 -15.87 -5.36
C ASN A 209 -4.70 -16.88 -6.03
N LYS A 210 -5.57 -16.39 -6.93
CA LYS A 210 -6.64 -17.20 -7.54
C LYS A 210 -6.10 -18.40 -8.31
N ASP A 211 -4.99 -18.23 -9.03
CA ASP A 211 -4.45 -19.23 -9.95
C ASP A 211 -3.47 -20.16 -9.24
N SER A 212 -2.46 -19.60 -8.59
CA SER A 212 -1.39 -20.39 -7.94
C SER A 212 -1.81 -20.99 -6.61
N LYS A 213 -2.91 -20.53 -6.00
CA LYS A 213 -3.36 -20.86 -4.64
C LYS A 213 -2.31 -20.60 -3.56
N LYS A 214 -1.26 -19.82 -3.87
CA LYS A 214 -0.23 -19.40 -2.92
C LYS A 214 -0.62 -18.08 -2.23
N PRO A 215 -0.12 -17.82 -1.01
CA PRO A 215 -0.28 -16.53 -0.36
C PRO A 215 0.18 -15.34 -1.21
N GLU A 216 -0.63 -14.29 -1.26
CA GLU A 216 -0.26 -13.01 -1.87
C GLU A 216 0.56 -12.18 -0.87
N GLY A 217 1.85 -12.02 -1.17
CA GLY A 217 2.81 -11.42 -0.24
C GLY A 217 2.44 -10.01 0.22
N ASP A 218 1.88 -9.14 -0.64
CA ASP A 218 1.53 -7.77 -0.27
C ASP A 218 0.49 -7.66 0.86
N LYS A 219 -0.33 -8.69 1.00
CA LYS A 219 -1.35 -8.81 2.05
C LYS A 219 -0.76 -9.19 3.41
N LEU A 220 0.46 -9.72 3.42
CA LEU A 220 1.14 -10.25 4.60
C LEU A 220 2.24 -9.33 5.17
N ALA A 221 2.54 -8.22 4.50
CA ALA A 221 3.54 -7.25 4.96
C ALA A 221 3.31 -6.78 6.41
N ALA A 222 2.04 -6.54 6.78
CA ALA A 222 1.67 -6.13 8.12
C ALA A 222 1.96 -7.21 9.17
N LEU A 223 1.75 -8.49 8.83
CA LEU A 223 2.06 -9.60 9.73
C LEU A 223 3.57 -9.72 9.94
N TRP A 224 4.35 -9.71 8.85
CA TRP A 224 5.80 -9.83 8.92
C TRP A 224 6.43 -8.70 9.72
N LEU A 225 6.04 -7.45 9.46
CA LEU A 225 6.52 -6.31 10.25
C LEU A 225 6.14 -6.47 11.72
N GLN A 226 4.92 -6.91 12.04
CA GLN A 226 4.53 -7.14 13.42
C GLN A 226 5.38 -8.23 14.10
N GLN A 227 5.70 -9.32 13.39
CA GLN A 227 6.61 -10.35 13.92
C GLN A 227 8.05 -9.82 14.08
N LEU A 228 8.55 -9.01 13.14
CA LEU A 228 9.87 -8.38 13.22
C LEU A 228 9.96 -7.48 14.46
N LEU A 229 8.99 -6.60 14.64
CA LEU A 229 8.96 -5.69 15.78
C LEU A 229 8.77 -6.42 17.11
N ALA A 230 7.95 -7.47 17.15
CA ALA A 230 7.83 -8.33 18.34
C ALA A 230 9.16 -9.02 18.67
N SER A 231 9.87 -9.52 17.66
CA SER A 231 11.18 -10.15 17.81
C SER A 231 12.25 -9.15 18.25
N ALA A 232 12.21 -7.91 17.75
CA ALA A 232 13.13 -6.85 18.14
C ALA A 232 13.00 -6.46 19.62
N VAL A 233 11.79 -6.56 20.20
CA VAL A 233 11.57 -6.37 21.64
C VAL A 233 11.75 -7.67 22.46
N GLY A 234 12.36 -8.70 21.87
CA GLY A 234 12.72 -9.95 22.55
C GLY A 234 11.60 -11.00 22.64
N LEU A 235 10.51 -10.85 21.89
CA LEU A 235 9.40 -11.80 21.91
C LEU A 235 9.47 -12.78 20.73
N ARG A 236 9.41 -14.06 21.04
CA ARG A 236 9.30 -15.12 20.03
C ARG A 236 7.84 -15.33 19.64
N CYS A 237 7.40 -14.68 18.56
CA CYS A 237 6.00 -14.69 18.12
C CYS A 237 5.83 -15.36 16.75
N GLY A 238 4.94 -16.35 16.67
CA GLY A 238 4.41 -16.85 15.39
C GLY A 238 3.43 -15.86 14.75
N GLY A 239 2.86 -16.24 13.61
CA GLY A 239 1.88 -15.44 12.89
C GLY A 239 0.70 -16.27 12.41
N ILE A 240 -0.51 -15.71 12.50
CA ILE A 240 -1.74 -16.32 11.97
C ILE A 240 -2.54 -15.26 11.24
N VAL A 241 -2.86 -15.47 9.96
CA VAL A 241 -3.79 -14.62 9.22
C VAL A 241 -4.97 -15.47 8.77
N VAL A 242 -6.17 -15.04 9.14
CA VAL A 242 -7.42 -15.64 8.67
C VAL A 242 -8.08 -14.66 7.73
N GLY A 243 -8.23 -15.07 6.46
CA GLY A 243 -8.88 -14.25 5.46
C GLY A 243 -10.00 -14.99 4.74
N ARG A 244 -10.55 -14.35 3.71
CA ARG A 244 -11.79 -14.82 3.06
C ARG A 244 -11.67 -16.19 2.40
N ASP A 245 -10.49 -16.59 1.96
CA ASP A 245 -10.29 -17.83 1.20
C ASP A 245 -9.24 -18.78 1.79
N GLY A 246 -8.70 -18.46 2.96
CA GLY A 246 -7.80 -19.37 3.65
C GLY A 246 -7.27 -18.84 4.97
N LEU A 247 -6.51 -19.72 5.62
CA LEU A 247 -5.76 -19.47 6.84
C LEU A 247 -4.27 -19.66 6.53
N ILE A 248 -3.45 -18.73 6.99
CA ILE A 248 -2.00 -18.73 6.83
C ILE A 248 -1.37 -18.76 8.22
N ARG A 249 -0.34 -19.61 8.40
CA ARG A 249 0.49 -19.70 9.59
C ARG A 249 1.94 -19.40 9.23
N ALA A 250 2.59 -18.66 10.11
CA ALA A 250 4.00 -18.36 10.05
C ALA A 250 4.67 -18.81 11.34
N ALA A 251 5.80 -19.50 11.23
CA ALA A 251 6.66 -19.75 12.38
C ALA A 251 7.24 -18.42 12.91
N PRO A 252 7.75 -18.39 14.16
CA PRO A 252 8.56 -17.28 14.63
C PRO A 252 9.75 -17.01 13.69
N LEU A 253 10.08 -15.74 13.49
CA LEU A 253 11.16 -15.34 12.60
C LEU A 253 12.51 -15.94 13.04
N GLN A 254 13.30 -16.35 12.05
CA GLN A 254 14.65 -16.89 12.22
C GLN A 254 15.67 -15.94 11.58
N LEU A 255 15.71 -14.70 12.08
CA LEU A 255 16.64 -13.67 11.62
C LEU A 255 17.06 -12.80 12.81
N ASP A 256 18.14 -12.04 12.65
CA ASP A 256 18.51 -11.00 13.60
C ASP A 256 17.54 -9.82 13.47
N ALA A 257 16.57 -9.77 14.38
CA ALA A 257 15.46 -8.83 14.29
C ALA A 257 15.86 -7.38 14.55
N ILE A 258 16.89 -7.16 15.36
CA ILE A 258 17.40 -5.81 15.63
C ILE A 258 18.14 -5.32 14.39
N ALA A 259 19.07 -6.13 13.85
CA ALA A 259 19.79 -5.75 12.64
C ALA A 259 18.86 -5.53 11.44
N ALA A 260 17.87 -6.41 11.23
CA ALA A 260 16.90 -6.24 10.14
C ALA A 260 15.98 -5.02 10.35
N LEU A 261 15.68 -4.65 11.60
CA LEU A 261 14.94 -3.41 11.88
C LEU A 261 15.82 -2.19 11.60
N ASP A 262 17.09 -2.19 12.02
CA ASP A 262 18.04 -1.12 11.76
C ASP A 262 18.21 -0.87 10.25
N ASP A 263 18.43 -1.93 9.47
CA ASP A 263 18.52 -1.85 8.00
C ASP A 263 17.25 -1.23 7.39
N LEU A 264 16.08 -1.60 7.90
CA LEU A 264 14.80 -1.05 7.45
C LEU A 264 14.65 0.43 7.81
N LEU A 265 15.10 0.85 9.00
CA LEU A 265 15.06 2.25 9.43
C LEU A 265 16.05 3.12 8.66
N ASP A 266 17.22 2.60 8.29
CA ASP A 266 18.17 3.28 7.41
C ASP A 266 17.55 3.58 6.04
N LEU A 267 16.86 2.58 5.46
CA LEU A 267 16.17 2.74 4.18
C LEU A 267 14.96 3.67 4.30
N TRP A 268 14.26 3.66 5.44
CA TRP A 268 13.19 4.61 5.70
C TRP A 268 13.72 6.04 5.80
N GLN A 269 14.87 6.26 6.43
CA GLN A 269 15.53 7.56 6.46
C GLN A 269 15.90 8.05 5.05
N GLU A 270 16.44 7.17 4.19
CA GLU A 270 16.68 7.50 2.77
C GLU A 270 15.36 7.90 2.07
N GLY A 271 14.27 7.16 2.31
CA GLY A 271 12.95 7.45 1.75
C GLY A 271 12.26 8.70 2.31
N LEU A 272 12.78 9.28 3.39
CA LEU A 272 12.33 10.59 3.89
C LEU A 272 13.09 11.75 3.23
N CYS A 273 14.16 11.48 2.50
CA CYS A 273 14.94 12.50 1.81
C CYS A 273 14.48 12.67 0.36
N GLN A 274 13.97 11.61 -0.27
CA GLN A 274 13.52 11.58 -1.66
C GLN A 274 12.65 10.35 -1.91
N PRO A 275 11.80 10.33 -2.95
CA PRO A 275 10.94 9.19 -3.26
C PRO A 275 11.76 8.00 -3.75
N LEU A 276 11.72 6.85 -3.07
CA LEU A 276 12.49 5.67 -3.49
C LEU A 276 11.87 4.99 -4.73
N PRO A 277 12.68 4.55 -5.73
CA PRO A 277 12.21 3.94 -6.98
C PRO A 277 11.88 2.45 -6.78
N VAL A 278 10.96 2.14 -5.86
CA VAL A 278 10.56 0.76 -5.57
C VAL A 278 9.16 0.71 -4.96
N THR A 279 8.44 -0.38 -5.20
CA THR A 279 7.16 -0.71 -4.56
C THR A 279 7.10 -2.19 -4.22
N LEU A 280 6.36 -2.53 -3.17
CA LEU A 280 6.36 -3.90 -2.63
C LEU A 280 5.93 -4.95 -3.67
N LYS A 281 4.82 -4.75 -4.39
CA LYS A 281 4.31 -5.80 -5.30
C LYS A 281 5.24 -6.01 -6.49
N THR A 282 5.66 -4.91 -7.10
CA THR A 282 6.60 -4.90 -8.23
C THR A 282 7.93 -5.54 -7.82
N ALA A 283 8.46 -5.18 -6.65
CA ALA A 283 9.69 -5.79 -6.12
C ALA A 283 9.55 -7.30 -5.87
N LEU A 284 8.47 -7.75 -5.22
CA LEU A 284 8.26 -9.19 -4.97
C LEU A 284 8.24 -10.01 -6.27
N VAL A 285 7.62 -9.51 -7.33
CA VAL A 285 7.62 -10.18 -8.64
C VAL A 285 9.03 -10.18 -9.26
N SER A 286 9.77 -9.09 -9.13
CA SER A 286 11.16 -9.03 -9.60
C SER A 286 12.08 -9.99 -8.84
N LEU A 287 11.94 -10.10 -7.52
CA LEU A 287 12.75 -11.00 -6.69
C LEU A 287 12.50 -12.48 -6.98
N GLN A 288 11.34 -12.81 -7.57
CA GLN A 288 11.02 -14.14 -8.11
C GLN A 288 11.62 -14.40 -9.49
N GLY A 289 12.39 -13.47 -10.05
CA GLY A 289 12.98 -13.58 -11.39
C GLY A 289 11.97 -13.43 -12.53
N LYS A 290 10.78 -12.86 -12.26
CA LYS A 290 9.74 -12.59 -13.26
C LYS A 290 9.78 -11.13 -13.70
N ASN A 291 9.20 -10.84 -14.86
CA ASN A 291 9.06 -9.47 -15.36
C ASN A 291 8.02 -8.69 -14.51
N PRO A 292 8.42 -7.66 -13.76
CA PRO A 292 7.53 -6.92 -12.89
C PRO A 292 6.79 -5.77 -13.59
N ALA A 293 7.11 -5.45 -14.86
CA ALA A 293 6.51 -4.34 -15.60
C ALA A 293 4.97 -4.43 -15.66
N LEU A 294 4.42 -5.64 -15.85
CA LEU A 294 2.97 -5.85 -15.87
C LEU A 294 2.28 -5.51 -14.54
N ILE A 295 3.00 -5.62 -13.41
CA ILE A 295 2.47 -5.26 -12.09
C ILE A 295 2.49 -3.74 -11.91
N TYR A 296 3.57 -3.11 -12.35
CA TYR A 296 3.77 -1.68 -12.20
C TYR A 296 2.94 -0.86 -13.18
N ASP A 297 3.07 -1.14 -14.48
CA ASP A 297 2.40 -0.44 -15.59
C ASP A 297 0.97 -0.96 -15.83
N GLY A 298 0.64 -2.16 -15.34
CA GLY A 298 -0.67 -2.76 -15.57
C GLY A 298 -0.85 -3.35 -16.97
N SER A 299 -2.11 -3.59 -17.33
CA SER A 299 -2.53 -4.18 -18.60
C SER A 299 -3.86 -3.56 -19.06
N ASP A 300 -4.28 -3.85 -20.29
CA ASP A 300 -5.57 -3.40 -20.83
C ASP A 300 -6.79 -3.73 -19.95
N ARG A 301 -6.68 -4.75 -19.09
CA ARG A 301 -7.76 -5.21 -18.22
C ARG A 301 -7.65 -4.73 -16.78
N LEU A 302 -6.43 -4.49 -16.30
CA LEU A 302 -6.18 -4.21 -14.90
C LEU A 302 -5.15 -3.08 -14.75
N PRO A 303 -5.49 -2.00 -14.01
CA PRO A 303 -4.55 -0.94 -13.74
C PRO A 303 -3.39 -1.45 -12.87
N GLY A 304 -2.19 -0.98 -13.19
CA GLY A 304 -0.96 -1.25 -12.45
C GLY A 304 -0.88 -0.47 -11.14
N GLU A 305 0.28 -0.53 -10.49
CA GLU A 305 0.54 0.25 -9.28
C GLU A 305 0.64 1.75 -9.57
N VAL A 306 1.25 2.14 -10.70
CA VAL A 306 1.49 3.54 -11.04
C VAL A 306 0.19 4.31 -11.28
N GLN A 307 -0.83 3.69 -11.90
CA GLN A 307 -2.12 4.36 -12.13
C GLN A 307 -2.96 4.50 -10.86
N LYS A 308 -2.63 3.78 -9.78
CA LYS A 308 -3.37 3.81 -8.50
C LYS A 308 -2.72 4.71 -7.46
N ASP A 309 -1.55 5.27 -7.76
CA ASP A 309 -0.77 6.06 -6.83
C ASP A 309 -0.10 7.21 -7.57
N LEU A 310 -0.70 8.40 -7.46
CA LEU A 310 -0.18 9.60 -8.10
C LEU A 310 1.22 9.98 -7.60
N SER A 311 1.58 9.57 -6.39
CA SER A 311 2.93 9.74 -5.85
C SER A 311 3.96 8.97 -6.67
N LEU A 312 3.61 7.78 -7.17
CA LEU A 312 4.46 7.01 -8.07
C LEU A 312 4.47 7.62 -9.45
N PHE A 313 3.30 7.96 -9.99
CA PHE A 313 3.18 8.52 -11.33
C PHE A 313 3.99 9.81 -11.51
N ARG A 314 4.06 10.65 -10.47
CA ARG A 314 4.80 11.91 -10.49
C ARG A 314 6.30 11.72 -10.79
N ASP A 315 6.96 10.80 -10.09
CA ASP A 315 8.41 10.63 -10.19
C ASP A 315 8.81 9.49 -11.13
N TYR A 316 7.93 8.50 -11.27
CA TYR A 316 8.17 7.23 -11.96
C TYR A 316 6.94 6.84 -12.80
N PRO A 317 6.65 7.54 -13.91
CA PRO A 317 5.42 7.36 -14.70
C PRO A 317 5.28 5.98 -15.35
N ASP A 318 6.38 5.24 -15.51
CA ASP A 318 6.41 3.88 -16.05
C ASP A 318 7.54 3.06 -15.42
N PHE A 319 7.48 1.74 -15.60
CA PHE A 319 8.47 0.82 -15.03
C PHE A 319 9.88 1.04 -15.61
N ALA A 320 9.99 1.51 -16.86
CA ALA A 320 11.29 1.81 -17.46
C ALA A 320 11.98 2.97 -16.74
N THR A 321 11.24 4.01 -16.38
CA THR A 321 11.71 5.14 -15.58
C THR A 321 12.05 4.69 -14.16
N LEU A 322 11.17 3.92 -13.52
CA LEU A 322 11.41 3.39 -12.17
C LEU A 322 12.67 2.51 -12.09
N SER A 323 12.84 1.59 -13.04
CA SER A 323 13.96 0.63 -13.03
C SER A 323 15.30 1.24 -13.43
N SER A 324 15.29 2.30 -14.25
CA SER A 324 16.48 3.05 -14.65
C SER A 324 16.90 4.11 -13.63
N ALA A 325 15.99 4.59 -12.78
CA ALA A 325 16.28 5.57 -11.74
C ALA A 325 17.45 5.14 -10.85
N ARG A 326 18.33 6.09 -10.53
CA ARG A 326 19.42 5.96 -9.56
C ARG A 326 19.41 7.19 -8.68
N ILE A 327 19.24 6.99 -7.38
CA ILE A 327 18.99 8.09 -6.44
C ILE A 327 19.98 8.07 -5.27
N GLY A 328 20.13 9.24 -4.64
CA GLY A 328 20.96 9.42 -3.45
C GLY A 328 22.46 9.30 -3.69
N SER A 329 23.24 9.46 -2.61
CA SER A 329 24.71 9.42 -2.68
C SER A 329 25.25 8.04 -3.07
N ARG A 330 24.52 6.97 -2.73
CA ARG A 330 24.86 5.59 -3.07
C ARG A 330 24.46 5.18 -4.49
N GLN A 331 23.74 6.05 -5.22
CA GLN A 331 23.24 5.77 -6.57
C GLN A 331 22.53 4.41 -6.65
N ARG A 332 21.65 4.12 -5.68
CA ARG A 332 20.87 2.87 -5.65
C ARG A 332 19.70 2.97 -6.61
N GLY A 333 19.41 1.87 -7.30
CA GLY A 333 18.26 1.72 -8.17
C GLY A 333 17.22 0.75 -7.65
N PHE A 334 16.18 0.51 -8.45
CA PHE A 334 15.10 -0.42 -8.14
C PHE A 334 15.59 -1.78 -7.63
N ALA A 335 16.56 -2.41 -8.31
CA ALA A 335 17.04 -3.75 -7.94
C ALA A 335 17.73 -3.76 -6.57
N ASP A 336 18.52 -2.73 -6.26
CA ASP A 336 19.21 -2.61 -4.98
C ASP A 336 18.22 -2.43 -3.83
N TYR A 337 17.21 -1.57 -4.03
CA TYR A 337 16.15 -1.35 -3.05
C TYR A 337 15.23 -2.57 -2.90
N ALA A 338 14.93 -3.27 -4.00
CA ALA A 338 14.15 -4.50 -3.97
C ALA A 338 14.84 -5.57 -3.13
N GLU A 339 16.15 -5.74 -3.32
CA GLU A 339 16.97 -6.64 -2.53
C GLU A 339 16.99 -6.24 -1.06
N ALA A 340 17.35 -5.00 -0.77
CA ALA A 340 17.56 -4.53 0.59
C ALA A 340 16.27 -4.47 1.43
N LEU A 341 15.16 -3.95 0.88
CA LEU A 341 13.89 -3.84 1.62
C LEU A 341 13.13 -5.15 1.71
N TYR A 342 13.14 -5.95 0.64
CA TYR A 342 12.13 -7.00 0.47
C TYR A 342 12.69 -8.41 0.41
N ARG A 343 14.00 -8.65 0.29
CA ARG A 343 14.56 -10.02 0.30
C ARG A 343 14.28 -10.76 1.62
N PRO A 344 14.47 -10.18 2.82
CA PRO A 344 14.14 -10.87 4.08
C PRO A 344 12.66 -11.24 4.16
N PHE A 345 11.79 -10.35 3.68
CA PHE A 345 10.36 -10.60 3.60
C PHE A 345 10.00 -11.68 2.58
N ALA A 346 10.61 -11.66 1.39
CA ALA A 346 10.40 -12.67 0.35
C ALA A 346 10.82 -14.07 0.83
N ASN A 347 11.97 -14.18 1.50
CA ASN A 347 12.42 -15.44 2.09
C ASN A 347 11.44 -15.94 3.15
N TRP A 348 10.91 -15.05 4.00
CA TRP A 348 9.88 -15.41 4.97
C TRP A 348 8.60 -15.93 4.30
N LEU A 349 8.16 -15.33 3.19
CA LEU A 349 6.97 -15.80 2.45
C LEU A 349 7.10 -17.27 1.99
N GLU A 350 8.32 -17.74 1.71
CA GLU A 350 8.59 -19.13 1.31
C GLU A 350 8.44 -20.13 2.46
N THR A 351 8.49 -19.66 3.71
CA THR A 351 8.37 -20.49 4.93
C THR A 351 6.93 -20.64 5.42
N LEU A 352 5.97 -20.01 4.75
CA LEU A 352 4.58 -19.98 5.20
C LEU A 352 3.87 -21.32 4.98
N GLU A 353 3.03 -21.67 5.95
CA GLU A 353 2.07 -22.75 5.81
C GLU A 353 0.68 -22.16 5.56
N TRP A 354 -0.10 -22.74 4.65
CA TRP A 354 -1.45 -22.24 4.38
C TRP A 354 -2.43 -23.36 4.06
N ARG A 355 -3.70 -23.08 4.36
CA ARG A 355 -4.84 -23.94 4.06
C ARG A 355 -5.95 -23.10 3.44
N ALA A 356 -6.42 -23.50 2.27
CA ALA A 356 -7.60 -22.90 1.66
C ALA A 356 -8.86 -23.31 2.45
N HIS A 357 -9.82 -22.39 2.54
CA HIS A 357 -11.15 -22.73 3.02
C HIS A 357 -11.87 -23.65 2.02
N PRO A 358 -12.78 -24.52 2.49
CA PRO A 358 -13.56 -25.39 1.62
C PRO A 358 -14.45 -24.65 0.62
#